data_AF-A0A7J2GY57-F1
#
_entry.id   AF-A0A7J2GY57-F1
#
_cell.length_a   1.000
_cell.length_b   1.000
_cell.length_c   1.000
_cell.angle_alpha   90.00
_cell.angle_beta   90.00
_cell.angle_gamma   90.00
#
_symmetry.space_group_name_H-M   'P 1'
#
loop_
_entity.id
_entity.type
_entity.pdbx_description
1 polymer ?
#
loop_
_entity_poly.entity_id
_entity_poly.type
_entity_poly.pdbx_seq_one_letter_code
_entity_poly.pdbx_strand_id
1 'polypeptide(L)'
;MRKMSIAEELAKRQKKISVAEFFEKNRHLLGFDSRPKALLSAIKEAVDNSLDACEEMASEIMKKMERLKKKGKDVSKFKEMLREVLPNIEVRVMKASDRWEIVENPGPEERIVGEVYLRYGKIVDVVGMKLVSKSKEQILNSSRKALQYEFEADGYRIYVKREPAKEIPFYSVFLSSVKEGEKTVTKRFSLRTHVSRYRIWVEDNGPGIVKEQIPPIFGSLLYGSKFHRLKQARGQQGIGISAAVLYGQLTTGKPARITSRTNEKEPAICMEVQIDTLTNKPEIVFEGVDEHFKQKHGTRVEIELEGTYSINVAKFLKRTSIVNPHAQITLITPDGKKHVFRRTSTKFPKEPKEIKPHPHGIEMGILVRMLKTTKSRTLLSFLTSEFSRVGANSAKHILEKAKLKPNMDPKSLTREQANALIKAMHEANLSRPPTDCLSPIGAEALKKSVYAELNPEFVVTTKREPNVYRGIPFQVEVGIAYGGNIKEGEARLLRFANKIPLMWDASACAITNA
;
A
#
# COMPACT_ATOMS: atom_id res chain seq x y z
N MET A 1 -55.64 -12.62 13.01
CA MET A 1 -54.24 -12.27 12.71
C MET A 1 -53.42 -12.42 13.99
N ARG A 2 -52.35 -13.23 13.98
CA ARG A 2 -51.49 -13.44 15.16
C ARG A 2 -50.77 -12.12 15.48
N LYS A 3 -50.90 -11.60 16.70
CA LYS A 3 -50.14 -10.43 17.16
C LYS A 3 -48.65 -10.78 17.13
N MET A 4 -47.85 -9.98 16.44
CA MET A 4 -46.41 -10.14 16.43
C MET A 4 -45.86 -10.00 17.85
N SER A 5 -44.93 -10.88 18.19
CA SER A 5 -44.18 -10.79 19.44
C SER A 5 -43.14 -9.68 19.38
N ILE A 6 -42.76 -9.15 20.55
CA ILE A 6 -41.66 -8.18 20.69
C ILE A 6 -40.36 -8.73 20.05
N ALA A 7 -40.13 -10.04 20.13
CA ALA A 7 -38.99 -10.69 19.48
C ALA A 7 -39.04 -10.59 17.95
N GLU A 8 -40.20 -10.75 17.32
CA GLU A 8 -40.38 -10.60 15.88
C GLU A 8 -40.26 -9.13 15.44
N GLU A 9 -40.70 -8.19 16.27
CA GLU A 9 -40.48 -6.75 16.04
C GLU A 9 -39.00 -6.36 16.13
N LEU A 10 -38.28 -6.88 17.13
CA LEU A 10 -36.84 -6.67 17.28
C LEU A 10 -36.04 -7.35 16.16
N ALA A 11 -36.44 -8.55 15.72
CA ALA A 11 -35.82 -9.26 14.62
C ALA A 11 -35.94 -8.47 13.29
N LYS A 12 -37.09 -7.82 13.03
CA LYS A 12 -37.25 -6.93 11.87
C LYS A 12 -36.32 -5.72 11.88
N ARG A 13 -35.80 -5.31 13.04
CA ARG A 13 -34.83 -4.22 13.16
C ARG A 13 -33.38 -4.68 12.90
N GLN A 14 -33.12 -5.99 12.83
CA GLN A 14 -31.78 -6.50 12.49
C GLN A 14 -31.52 -6.28 11.00
N LYS A 15 -30.43 -5.58 10.67
CA LYS A 15 -29.97 -5.36 9.30
C LYS A 15 -28.55 -5.88 9.15
N LYS A 16 -28.26 -6.48 7.99
CA LYS A 16 -26.87 -6.76 7.60
C LYS A 16 -26.19 -5.42 7.30
N ILE A 17 -25.02 -5.21 7.88
CA ILE A 17 -24.20 -4.01 7.67
C ILE A 17 -23.47 -4.17 6.34
N SER A 18 -23.45 -3.13 5.51
CA SER A 18 -22.72 -3.13 4.24
C SER A 18 -21.21 -3.02 4.49
N VAL A 19 -20.40 -3.31 3.47
CA VAL A 19 -18.93 -3.15 3.60
C VAL A 19 -18.54 -1.70 3.83
N ALA A 20 -19.21 -0.74 3.18
CA ALA A 20 -18.98 0.68 3.46
C ALA A 20 -19.38 1.05 4.89
N GLU A 21 -20.53 0.59 5.39
CA GLU A 21 -20.97 0.93 6.74
C GLU A 21 -20.03 0.33 7.80
N PHE A 22 -19.51 -0.89 7.56
CA PHE A 22 -18.44 -1.46 8.38
C PHE A 22 -17.18 -0.59 8.31
N PHE A 23 -16.75 -0.20 7.11
CA PHE A 23 -15.56 0.63 6.92
C PHE A 23 -15.68 2.00 7.61
N GLU A 24 -16.81 2.69 7.44
CA GLU A 24 -17.05 4.00 8.06
C GLU A 24 -17.06 3.96 9.58
N LYS A 25 -17.71 2.95 10.16
CA LYS A 25 -17.72 2.74 11.62
C LYS A 25 -16.35 2.32 12.15
N ASN A 26 -15.49 1.74 11.31
CA ASN A 26 -14.22 1.15 11.71
C ASN A 26 -12.99 1.73 11.00
N ARG A 27 -13.04 2.98 10.51
CA ARG A 27 -11.91 3.63 9.79
C ARG A 27 -10.60 3.56 10.57
N HIS A 28 -10.69 3.65 11.90
CA HIS A 28 -9.56 3.57 12.81
C HIS A 28 -8.85 2.21 12.80
N LEU A 29 -9.58 1.10 12.63
CA LEU A 29 -9.00 -0.25 12.55
C LEU A 29 -8.16 -0.45 11.28
N LEU A 30 -8.46 0.31 10.23
CA LEU A 30 -7.81 0.20 8.93
C LEU A 30 -6.77 1.31 8.69
N GLY A 31 -6.54 2.18 9.68
CA GLY A 31 -5.55 3.25 9.61
C GLY A 31 -5.99 4.47 8.80
N PHE A 32 -7.29 4.72 8.71
CA PHE A 32 -7.91 5.87 8.03
C PHE A 32 -8.65 6.82 9.00
N ASP A 33 -8.24 6.85 10.27
CA ASP A 33 -8.83 7.67 11.34
C ASP A 33 -8.54 9.18 11.21
N SER A 34 -7.45 9.57 10.55
CA SER A 34 -7.10 10.98 10.36
C SER A 34 -6.56 11.25 8.96
N ARG A 35 -6.75 12.48 8.46
CA ARG A 35 -6.30 12.89 7.11
C ARG A 35 -4.81 12.65 6.84
N PRO A 36 -3.87 12.93 7.77
CA PRO A 36 -2.46 12.63 7.54
C PRO A 36 -2.18 11.13 7.48
N LYS A 37 -2.86 10.34 8.32
CA LYS A 37 -2.67 8.89 8.41
C LYS A 37 -3.30 8.18 7.21
N ALA A 38 -4.47 8.62 6.75
CA ALA A 38 -5.14 8.09 5.55
C ALA A 38 -4.25 8.16 4.30
N LEU A 39 -3.64 9.32 4.03
CA LEU A 39 -2.72 9.48 2.91
C LEU A 39 -1.50 8.57 3.04
N LEU A 40 -0.92 8.50 4.25
CA LEU A 40 0.23 7.66 4.51
C LEU A 40 -0.11 6.16 4.38
N SER A 41 -1.26 5.72 4.89
CA SER A 41 -1.74 4.34 4.81
C SER A 41 -1.93 3.93 3.36
N ALA A 42 -2.55 4.77 2.53
CA ALA A 42 -2.72 4.48 1.11
C ALA A 42 -1.39 4.35 0.36
N ILE A 43 -0.42 5.24 0.64
CA ILE A 43 0.95 5.14 0.07
C ILE A 43 1.65 3.87 0.57
N LYS A 44 1.56 3.58 1.88
CA LYS A 44 2.15 2.40 2.50
C LYS A 44 1.66 1.13 1.82
N GLU A 45 0.35 0.95 1.68
CA GLU A 45 -0.22 -0.27 1.10
C GLU A 45 0.16 -0.45 -0.37
N ALA A 46 0.22 0.63 -1.14
CA ALA A 46 0.66 0.58 -2.54
C ALA A 46 2.16 0.22 -2.63
N VAL A 47 3.03 0.86 -1.84
CA VAL A 47 4.48 0.60 -1.84
C VAL A 47 4.80 -0.82 -1.35
N ASP A 48 4.12 -1.28 -0.30
CA ASP A 48 4.32 -2.63 0.25
C ASP A 48 3.96 -3.71 -0.80
N ASN A 49 2.86 -3.52 -1.54
CA ASN A 49 2.47 -4.42 -2.62
C ASN A 49 3.44 -4.38 -3.81
N SER A 50 3.92 -3.20 -4.19
CA SER A 50 4.94 -3.05 -5.23
C SER A 50 6.26 -3.76 -4.88
N LEU A 51 6.71 -3.65 -3.63
CA LEU A 51 7.89 -4.36 -3.13
C LEU A 51 7.70 -5.89 -3.16
N ASP A 52 6.55 -6.36 -2.65
CA ASP A 52 6.22 -7.79 -2.67
C ASP A 52 6.19 -8.32 -4.11
N ALA A 53 5.59 -7.59 -5.05
CA ALA A 53 5.49 -8.00 -6.45
C ALA A 53 6.87 -8.11 -7.13
N CYS A 54 7.76 -7.15 -6.89
CA CYS A 54 9.14 -7.20 -7.42
C CYS A 54 9.94 -8.36 -6.80
N GLU A 55 9.82 -8.60 -5.49
CA GLU A 55 10.50 -9.71 -4.81
C GLU A 55 9.98 -11.09 -5.29
N GLU A 56 8.68 -11.23 -5.52
CA GLU A 56 8.07 -12.46 -6.05
C GLU A 56 8.55 -12.74 -7.48
N MET A 57 8.59 -11.72 -8.35
CA MET A 57 9.14 -11.86 -9.70
C MET A 57 10.61 -12.27 -9.68
N ALA A 58 11.43 -11.63 -8.83
CA ALA A 58 12.83 -11.98 -8.69
C ALA A 58 13.01 -13.44 -8.23
N SER A 59 12.16 -13.92 -7.32
CA SER A 59 12.24 -15.31 -6.86
C SER A 59 11.92 -16.31 -7.98
N GLU A 60 10.90 -16.05 -8.79
CA GLU A 60 10.57 -16.91 -9.93
C GLU A 60 11.70 -16.95 -10.96
N ILE A 61 12.36 -15.82 -11.21
CA ILE A 61 13.55 -15.74 -12.07
C ILE A 61 14.70 -16.57 -11.47
N MET A 62 14.96 -16.45 -10.16
CA MET A 62 15.99 -17.22 -9.46
C MET A 62 15.72 -18.74 -9.50
N LYS A 63 14.47 -19.18 -9.32
CA LYS A 63 14.08 -20.61 -9.44
C LYS A 63 14.32 -21.14 -10.85
N LYS A 64 13.92 -20.39 -11.88
CA LYS A 64 14.17 -20.75 -13.29
C LYS A 64 15.67 -20.85 -13.59
N MET A 65 16.44 -19.90 -13.09
CA MET A 65 17.90 -19.88 -13.20
C MET A 65 18.54 -21.11 -12.53
N GLU A 66 18.12 -21.50 -11.32
CA GLU A 66 18.65 -22.69 -10.64
C GLU A 66 18.35 -23.98 -11.43
N ARG A 67 17.14 -24.11 -11.98
CA ARG A 67 16.76 -25.26 -12.81
C ARG A 67 17.59 -25.36 -14.09
N LEU A 68 17.94 -24.23 -14.71
CA LEU A 68 18.78 -24.19 -15.92
C LEU A 68 20.24 -24.50 -15.62
N LYS A 69 20.79 -24.01 -14.50
CA LYS A 69 22.13 -24.38 -14.04
C LYS A 69 22.27 -25.90 -13.85
N LYS A 70 21.27 -26.55 -13.25
CA LYS A 70 21.24 -28.01 -13.08
C LYS A 70 21.22 -28.76 -14.41
N LYS A 71 20.75 -28.12 -15.49
CA LYS A 71 20.75 -28.65 -16.86
C LYS A 71 21.97 -28.23 -17.68
N GLY A 72 22.97 -27.58 -17.08
CA GLY A 72 24.17 -27.10 -17.77
C GLY A 72 23.93 -25.98 -18.80
N LYS A 73 22.80 -25.27 -18.71
CA LYS A 73 22.44 -24.20 -19.66
C LYS A 73 22.96 -22.83 -19.21
N ASP A 74 23.19 -21.93 -20.18
CA ASP A 74 23.52 -20.53 -19.90
C ASP A 74 22.39 -19.81 -19.15
N VAL A 75 22.79 -18.97 -18.21
CA VAL A 75 21.93 -18.19 -17.31
C VAL A 75 22.21 -16.70 -17.36
N SER A 76 23.06 -16.24 -18.27
CA SER A 76 23.48 -14.84 -18.38
C SER A 76 22.27 -13.91 -18.60
N LYS A 77 21.34 -14.28 -19.48
CA LYS A 77 20.07 -13.57 -19.69
C LYS A 77 19.23 -13.43 -18.40
N PHE A 78 19.18 -14.45 -17.56
CA PHE A 78 18.42 -14.40 -16.30
C PHE A 78 19.10 -13.50 -15.26
N LYS A 79 20.43 -13.40 -15.26
CA LYS A 79 21.15 -12.44 -14.40
C LYS A 79 20.86 -11.00 -14.81
N GLU A 80 20.75 -10.72 -16.11
CA GLU A 80 20.36 -9.42 -16.63
C GLU A 80 18.92 -9.08 -16.22
N MET A 81 17.98 -10.00 -16.44
CA MET A 81 16.59 -9.84 -15.99
C MET A 81 16.50 -9.56 -14.47
N LEU A 82 17.30 -10.24 -13.64
CA LEU A 82 17.33 -9.96 -12.19
C LEU A 82 17.81 -8.54 -11.88
N ARG A 83 18.72 -7.97 -12.67
CA ARG A 83 19.17 -6.58 -12.48
C ARG A 83 18.08 -5.59 -12.90
N GLU A 84 17.34 -5.88 -13.96
CA GLU A 84 16.22 -5.05 -14.43
C GLU A 84 15.05 -5.04 -13.44
N VAL A 85 14.80 -6.15 -12.74
CA VAL A 85 13.70 -6.33 -11.78
C VAL A 85 14.04 -5.80 -10.38
N LEU A 86 15.27 -5.33 -10.14
CA LEU A 86 15.59 -4.69 -8.85
C LEU A 86 14.60 -3.54 -8.59
N PRO A 87 13.89 -3.53 -7.45
CA PRO A 87 12.73 -2.67 -7.26
C PRO A 87 13.08 -1.19 -7.46
N ASN A 88 12.38 -0.55 -8.39
CA ASN A 88 12.46 0.88 -8.65
C ASN A 88 11.03 1.44 -8.57
N ILE A 89 10.70 1.94 -7.38
CA ILE A 89 9.34 2.38 -7.05
C ILE A 89 9.31 3.89 -7.10
N GLU A 90 8.39 4.43 -7.88
CA GLU A 90 8.12 5.86 -7.92
C GLU A 90 6.81 6.15 -7.18
N VAL A 91 6.86 7.10 -6.27
CA VAL A 91 5.72 7.59 -5.49
C VAL A 91 5.56 9.07 -5.81
N ARG A 92 4.46 9.46 -6.46
CA ARG A 92 4.08 10.86 -6.64
C ARG A 92 2.88 11.18 -5.79
N VAL A 93 2.94 12.32 -5.10
CA VAL A 93 1.79 12.88 -4.38
C VAL A 93 1.46 14.21 -5.02
N MET A 94 0.27 14.32 -5.62
CA MET A 94 -0.19 15.51 -6.31
C MET A 94 -1.35 16.14 -5.56
N LYS A 95 -1.40 17.47 -5.53
CA LYS A 95 -2.55 18.20 -5.02
C LYS A 95 -3.70 18.01 -6.01
N ALA A 96 -4.83 17.48 -5.54
CA ALA A 96 -6.03 17.27 -6.36
C ALA A 96 -7.11 18.34 -6.11
N SER A 97 -6.78 19.41 -5.37
CA SER A 97 -7.75 20.46 -5.07
C SER A 97 -8.29 21.09 -6.34
N ASP A 98 -9.62 21.13 -6.44
CA ASP A 98 -10.36 21.92 -7.42
C ASP A 98 -10.45 23.38 -6.97
N ARG A 99 -10.02 23.75 -5.75
CA ARG A 99 -10.06 25.12 -5.23
C ARG A 99 -8.65 25.66 -4.98
N TRP A 100 -8.33 26.78 -5.61
CA TRP A 100 -7.05 27.48 -5.54
C TRP A 100 -7.32 28.92 -5.11
N GLU A 101 -6.41 29.53 -4.37
CA GLU A 101 -6.47 30.92 -3.93
C GLU A 101 -5.44 31.72 -4.71
N ILE A 102 -5.80 32.91 -5.15
CA ILE A 102 -4.89 33.87 -5.77
C ILE A 102 -4.27 34.71 -4.64
N VAL A 103 -2.95 34.70 -4.55
CA VAL A 103 -2.18 35.46 -3.55
C VAL A 103 -1.33 36.51 -4.26
N GLU A 104 -1.48 37.77 -3.84
CA GLU A 104 -0.63 38.89 -4.27
C GLU A 104 0.62 38.94 -3.39
N ASN A 105 1.80 39.15 -3.99
CA ASN A 105 3.05 39.19 -3.24
C ASN A 105 3.90 40.44 -3.54
N PRO A 106 3.71 41.54 -2.79
CA PRO A 106 4.63 42.68 -2.82
C PRO A 106 5.08 43.15 -1.41
N GLY A 107 5.20 42.28 -0.40
CA GLY A 107 5.62 42.65 0.97
C GLY A 107 5.75 41.47 1.96
N PRO A 108 6.04 41.71 3.27
CA PRO A 108 6.28 40.65 4.27
C PRO A 108 5.05 39.82 4.65
N GLU A 109 3.84 40.21 4.23
CA GLU A 109 2.60 39.47 4.48
C GLU A 109 1.85 39.13 3.19
N GLU A 110 1.41 37.87 3.08
CA GLU A 110 0.62 37.36 1.96
C GLU A 110 -0.83 37.89 2.02
N ARG A 111 -1.32 38.47 0.92
CA ARG A 111 -2.72 38.91 0.81
C ARG A 111 -3.50 38.02 -0.18
N ILE A 112 -4.57 37.39 0.31
CA ILE A 112 -5.52 36.65 -0.54
C ILE A 112 -6.37 37.67 -1.31
N VAL A 113 -6.35 37.56 -2.63
CA VAL A 113 -7.07 38.48 -3.54
C VAL A 113 -8.16 37.80 -4.35
N GLY A 114 -8.35 36.48 -4.22
CA GLY A 114 -9.43 35.75 -4.87
C GLY A 114 -9.23 34.24 -4.84
N GLU A 115 -10.09 33.52 -5.54
CA GLU A 115 -10.14 32.07 -5.64
C GLU A 115 -10.37 31.64 -7.10
N VAL A 116 -9.80 30.50 -7.49
CA VAL A 116 -9.95 29.86 -8.80
C VAL A 116 -10.42 28.44 -8.58
N TYR A 117 -11.48 28.05 -9.27
CA TYR A 117 -12.01 26.70 -9.28
C TYR A 117 -11.58 25.97 -10.55
N LEU A 118 -11.02 24.76 -10.41
CA LEU A 118 -10.61 23.87 -11.48
C LEU A 118 -11.54 22.66 -11.55
N ARG A 119 -11.82 22.17 -12.75
CA ARG A 119 -12.43 20.86 -12.99
C ARG A 119 -11.66 20.17 -14.10
N TYR A 120 -11.08 19.01 -13.83
CA TYR A 120 -10.24 18.26 -14.78
C TYR A 120 -9.11 19.11 -15.41
N GLY A 121 -8.48 19.99 -14.60
CA GLY A 121 -7.40 20.87 -15.07
C GLY A 121 -7.85 22.07 -15.91
N LYS A 122 -9.16 22.31 -16.03
CA LYS A 122 -9.74 23.50 -16.65
C LYS A 122 -10.29 24.44 -15.58
N ILE A 123 -10.05 25.73 -15.71
CA ILE A 123 -10.71 26.72 -14.84
C ILE A 123 -12.19 26.73 -15.18
N VAL A 124 -13.02 26.56 -14.16
CA VAL A 124 -14.48 26.57 -14.27
C VAL A 124 -15.12 27.75 -13.57
N ASP A 125 -14.43 28.38 -12.60
CA ASP A 125 -14.92 29.59 -11.93
C ASP A 125 -13.77 30.39 -11.31
N VAL A 126 -13.96 31.70 -11.11
CA VAL A 126 -13.04 32.60 -10.39
C VAL A 126 -13.87 33.52 -9.49
N VAL A 127 -13.57 33.58 -8.19
CA VAL A 127 -14.40 34.26 -7.17
C VAL A 127 -13.54 35.18 -6.30
N GLY A 128 -14.09 36.32 -5.84
CA GLY A 128 -13.49 37.08 -4.73
C GLY A 128 -12.37 38.07 -5.07
N MET A 129 -12.07 38.29 -6.34
CA MET A 129 -11.37 39.52 -6.74
C MET A 129 -12.30 40.70 -6.51
N LYS A 130 -11.80 41.83 -5.97
CA LYS A 130 -12.53 43.12 -6.00
C LYS A 130 -12.64 43.58 -7.47
N LEU A 131 -13.49 42.90 -8.22
CA LEU A 131 -13.92 43.19 -9.58
C LEU A 131 -15.42 43.44 -9.47
N VAL A 132 -15.85 44.64 -9.82
CA VAL A 132 -17.24 45.07 -9.65
C VAL A 132 -18.07 44.32 -10.68
N SER A 133 -19.12 43.67 -10.19
CA SER A 133 -19.95 42.71 -10.91
C SER A 133 -20.45 43.19 -12.28
N LYS A 134 -20.02 42.51 -13.34
CA LYS A 134 -20.82 42.06 -14.50
C LYS A 134 -19.88 41.46 -15.55
N SER A 135 -19.71 40.13 -15.58
CA SER A 135 -19.25 39.34 -16.76
C SER A 135 -19.07 37.85 -16.43
N LYS A 136 -20.09 37.19 -15.86
CA LYS A 136 -20.01 35.73 -15.56
C LYS A 136 -20.18 34.86 -16.81
N GLU A 137 -20.90 35.34 -17.84
CA GLU A 137 -21.23 34.57 -19.04
C GLU A 137 -20.17 34.67 -20.16
N GLN A 138 -19.38 35.74 -20.23
CA GLN A 138 -18.33 35.87 -21.26
C GLN A 138 -17.10 34.98 -20.99
N ILE A 139 -16.78 34.70 -19.73
CA ILE A 139 -15.62 33.88 -19.34
C ILE A 139 -15.82 32.39 -19.68
N LEU A 140 -17.07 31.90 -19.63
CA LEU A 140 -17.41 30.51 -19.93
C LEU A 140 -17.32 30.16 -21.42
N ASN A 141 -17.48 31.14 -22.32
CA ASN A 141 -17.56 30.90 -23.77
C ASN A 141 -16.20 30.90 -24.49
N SER A 142 -15.12 31.39 -23.88
CA SER A 142 -13.79 31.49 -24.51
C SER A 142 -12.98 30.19 -24.51
N SER A 143 -13.55 29.07 -24.03
CA SER A 143 -12.82 27.81 -23.79
C SER A 143 -12.70 26.89 -25.02
N ARG A 144 -12.25 27.41 -26.17
CA ARG A 144 -11.88 26.56 -27.32
C ARG A 144 -10.54 26.98 -27.93
N LYS A 145 -9.52 26.15 -27.62
CA LYS A 145 -8.17 26.01 -28.18
C LYS A 145 -7.07 26.95 -27.64
N ALA A 146 -5.91 26.32 -27.44
CA ALA A 146 -4.57 26.82 -27.08
C ALA A 146 -4.23 27.01 -25.59
N LEU A 147 -2.96 26.72 -25.28
CA LEU A 147 -2.28 26.58 -23.98
C LEU A 147 -2.05 27.90 -23.20
N GLN A 148 -2.88 28.91 -23.45
CA GLN A 148 -2.93 30.18 -22.72
C GLN A 148 -4.40 30.53 -22.58
N TYR A 149 -4.89 30.56 -21.34
CA TYR A 149 -6.23 31.04 -21.07
C TYR A 149 -6.16 32.56 -20.94
N GLU A 150 -6.62 33.27 -21.96
CA GLU A 150 -6.71 34.74 -22.00
C GLU A 150 -8.17 35.15 -21.84
N PHE A 151 -8.46 36.00 -20.86
CA PHE A 151 -9.78 36.58 -20.66
C PHE A 151 -9.64 38.07 -20.38
N GLU A 152 -10.57 38.86 -20.90
CA GLU A 152 -10.63 40.30 -20.67
C GLU A 152 -11.78 40.58 -19.67
N ALA A 153 -11.45 41.22 -18.56
CA ALA A 153 -12.39 41.61 -17.52
C ALA A 153 -11.99 42.98 -16.97
N ASP A 154 -12.91 43.93 -16.96
CA ASP A 154 -12.75 45.27 -16.35
C ASP A 154 -11.50 46.05 -16.79
N GLY A 155 -11.12 45.97 -18.08
CA GLY A 155 -9.93 46.65 -18.62
C GLY A 155 -8.59 45.96 -18.29
N TYR A 156 -8.65 44.77 -17.69
CA TYR A 156 -7.49 43.91 -17.45
C TYR A 156 -7.58 42.65 -18.32
N ARG A 157 -6.45 42.24 -18.89
CA ARG A 157 -6.28 40.91 -19.47
C ARG A 157 -5.65 39.99 -18.45
N ILE A 158 -6.33 38.88 -18.18
CA ILE A 158 -5.86 37.83 -17.29
C ILE A 158 -5.33 36.71 -18.15
N TYR A 159 -4.08 36.32 -17.93
CA TYR A 159 -3.48 35.16 -18.58
C TYR A 159 -3.00 34.15 -17.56
N VAL A 160 -3.47 32.91 -17.73
CA VAL A 160 -3.00 31.77 -16.93
C VAL A 160 -1.99 31.01 -17.76
N LYS A 161 -0.71 31.07 -17.34
CA LYS A 161 0.37 30.35 -18.00
C LYS A 161 0.65 29.06 -17.24
N ARG A 162 0.53 27.93 -17.95
CA ARG A 162 1.12 26.67 -17.49
C ARG A 162 2.64 26.82 -17.53
N GLU A 163 3.33 26.59 -16.42
CA GLU A 163 4.79 26.53 -16.42
C GLU A 163 5.24 25.19 -17.05
N PRO A 164 5.88 25.19 -18.24
CA PRO A 164 6.22 23.97 -18.95
C PRO A 164 7.37 23.18 -18.31
N ALA A 165 8.08 23.77 -17.35
CA ALA A 165 9.29 23.22 -16.76
C ALA A 165 9.06 22.27 -15.57
N LYS A 166 7.81 21.92 -15.23
CA LYS A 166 7.49 21.10 -14.05
C LYS A 166 6.67 19.86 -14.44
N GLU A 167 7.05 18.71 -13.90
CA GLU A 167 6.39 17.41 -14.13
C GLU A 167 4.95 17.33 -13.61
N ILE A 168 4.50 18.35 -12.85
CA ILE A 168 3.13 18.57 -12.38
C ILE A 168 2.69 19.95 -12.92
N PRO A 169 1.47 20.09 -13.49
CA PRO A 169 1.02 21.37 -14.03
C PRO A 169 0.95 22.43 -12.93
N PHE A 170 1.90 23.36 -12.95
CA PHE A 170 1.87 24.59 -12.17
C PHE A 170 1.29 25.70 -13.03
N TYR A 171 0.32 26.43 -12.49
CA TYR A 171 -0.29 27.57 -13.17
C TYR A 171 0.15 28.85 -12.46
N SER A 172 0.71 29.80 -13.20
CA SER A 172 0.89 31.17 -12.73
C SER A 172 -0.21 32.05 -13.32
N VAL A 173 -0.81 32.89 -12.48
CA VAL A 173 -1.82 33.87 -12.91
C VAL A 173 -1.13 35.20 -13.10
N PHE A 174 -1.36 35.82 -14.25
CA PHE A 174 -0.86 37.14 -14.58
C PHE A 174 -2.04 38.05 -14.90
N LEU A 175 -2.00 39.28 -14.42
CA LEU A 175 -2.91 40.35 -14.82
C LEU A 175 -2.13 41.45 -15.51
N SER A 176 -2.54 41.85 -16.71
CA SER A 176 -2.07 43.05 -17.39
C SER A 176 -3.18 44.08 -17.49
N SER A 177 -2.96 45.29 -17.00
CA SER A 177 -3.88 46.41 -17.26
C SER A 177 -3.62 46.97 -18.66
N VAL A 178 -4.67 47.16 -19.46
CA VAL A 178 -4.57 47.90 -20.73
C VAL A 178 -5.18 49.28 -20.50
N LYS A 179 -4.35 50.31 -20.38
CA LYS A 179 -4.78 51.71 -20.49
C LYS A 179 -4.25 52.27 -21.79
N GLU A 180 -5.12 52.84 -22.63
CA GLU A 180 -4.70 53.55 -23.84
C GLU A 180 -3.73 54.68 -23.46
N GLY A 181 -2.50 54.61 -23.98
CA GLY A 181 -1.47 55.63 -23.80
C GLY A 181 -0.46 55.40 -22.66
N GLU A 182 -0.59 54.36 -21.83
CA GLU A 182 0.37 54.06 -20.73
C GLU A 182 0.95 52.65 -20.80
N LYS A 183 2.15 52.48 -20.19
CA LYS A 183 2.86 51.19 -20.10
C LYS A 183 1.95 50.10 -19.52
N THR A 184 1.85 48.97 -20.22
CA THR A 184 1.19 47.76 -19.74
C THR A 184 1.85 47.28 -18.45
N VAL A 185 1.16 47.34 -17.31
CA VAL A 185 1.66 46.82 -16.04
C VAL A 185 1.20 45.38 -15.89
N THR A 186 2.14 44.44 -15.99
CA THR A 186 1.91 43.03 -15.65
C THR A 186 2.20 42.78 -14.18
N LYS A 187 1.18 42.39 -13.42
CA LYS A 187 1.34 41.84 -12.06
C LYS A 187 1.27 40.31 -12.09
N ARG A 188 2.19 39.67 -11.36
CA ARG A 188 2.24 38.21 -11.17
C ARG A 188 1.66 37.85 -9.81
N PHE A 189 0.76 36.88 -9.79
CA PHE A 189 0.16 36.33 -8.58
C PHE A 189 0.54 34.86 -8.42
N SER A 190 0.63 34.40 -7.17
CA SER A 190 0.89 33.01 -6.84
C SER A 190 -0.40 32.30 -6.50
N LEU A 191 -0.58 31.05 -6.92
CA LEU A 191 -1.73 30.27 -6.49
C LEU A 191 -1.39 29.43 -5.23
N ARG A 192 -2.20 29.56 -4.19
CA ARG A 192 -2.17 28.75 -2.97
C ARG A 192 -3.35 27.77 -2.96
N THR A 193 -3.27 26.67 -2.22
CA THR A 193 -4.35 25.68 -2.18
C THR A 193 -4.57 25.20 -0.76
N HIS A 194 -5.82 25.25 -0.29
CA HIS A 194 -6.29 24.50 0.88
C HIS A 194 -6.62 23.08 0.44
N VAL A 195 -5.57 22.26 0.25
CA VAL A 195 -5.72 20.92 -0.30
C VAL A 195 -6.22 19.96 0.78
N SER A 196 -7.49 19.61 0.72
CA SER A 196 -8.02 18.44 1.44
C SER A 196 -7.91 17.15 0.62
N ARG A 197 -7.63 17.23 -0.69
CA ARG A 197 -7.62 16.08 -1.61
C ARG A 197 -6.29 15.92 -2.32
N TYR A 198 -5.75 14.71 -2.30
CA TYR A 198 -4.51 14.38 -2.98
C TYR A 198 -4.72 13.21 -3.91
N ARG A 199 -4.03 13.23 -5.04
CA ARG A 199 -3.85 12.06 -5.90
C ARG A 199 -2.51 11.43 -5.56
N ILE A 200 -2.56 10.21 -5.04
CA ILE A 200 -1.37 9.38 -4.90
C ILE A 200 -1.20 8.56 -6.17
N TRP A 201 0.04 8.43 -6.59
CA TRP A 201 0.45 7.63 -7.72
C TRP A 201 1.66 6.82 -7.28
N VAL A 202 1.54 5.49 -7.29
CA VAL A 202 2.65 4.57 -7.02
C VAL A 202 2.87 3.70 -8.24
N GLU A 203 4.08 3.69 -8.78
CA GLU A 203 4.48 2.89 -9.94
C GLU A 203 5.70 2.03 -9.60
N ASP A 204 5.65 0.78 -10.05
CA ASP A 204 6.75 -0.17 -9.92
C ASP A 204 7.18 -0.77 -11.26
N ASN A 205 8.31 -1.46 -11.21
CA ASN A 205 8.86 -2.29 -12.29
C ASN A 205 8.67 -3.79 -11.98
N GLY A 206 7.59 -4.15 -11.28
CA GLY A 206 7.25 -5.54 -10.97
C GLY A 206 6.74 -6.32 -12.18
N PRO A 207 6.17 -7.52 -11.99
CA PRO A 207 5.73 -8.39 -13.09
C PRO A 207 4.48 -7.88 -13.82
N GLY A 208 3.83 -6.84 -13.32
CA GLY A 208 2.48 -6.48 -13.73
C GLY A 208 1.42 -7.42 -13.16
N ILE A 209 0.17 -7.01 -13.29
CA ILE A 209 -1.03 -7.75 -12.93
C ILE A 209 -1.77 -8.11 -14.22
N VAL A 210 -2.16 -9.38 -14.35
CA VAL A 210 -3.00 -9.85 -15.46
C VAL A 210 -4.38 -9.20 -15.38
N LYS A 211 -4.95 -8.86 -16.53
CA LYS A 211 -6.19 -8.09 -16.68
C LYS A 211 -7.31 -8.56 -15.75
N GLU A 212 -7.57 -9.86 -15.71
CA GLU A 212 -8.68 -10.49 -14.99
C GLU A 212 -8.52 -10.39 -13.47
N GLN A 213 -7.30 -10.17 -12.99
CA GLN A 213 -6.99 -10.05 -11.56
C GLN A 213 -7.01 -8.60 -11.06
N ILE A 214 -6.96 -7.60 -11.96
CA ILE A 214 -7.00 -6.18 -11.56
C ILE A 214 -8.31 -5.87 -10.79
N PRO A 215 -9.52 -6.12 -11.32
CA PRO A 215 -10.75 -5.79 -10.61
C PRO A 215 -10.85 -6.41 -9.22
N PRO A 216 -10.66 -7.73 -9.01
CA PRO A 216 -10.82 -8.31 -7.68
C PRO A 216 -9.72 -7.88 -6.68
N ILE A 217 -8.49 -7.59 -7.12
CA ILE A 217 -7.41 -7.11 -6.24
C ILE A 217 -7.72 -5.73 -5.66
N PHE A 218 -8.26 -4.81 -6.46
CA PHE A 218 -8.47 -3.41 -6.05
C PHE A 218 -9.93 -3.12 -5.67
N GLY A 219 -10.89 -3.89 -6.18
CA GLY A 219 -12.32 -3.68 -6.04
C GLY A 219 -13.04 -4.69 -5.15
N SER A 220 -12.33 -5.55 -4.41
CA SER A 220 -12.93 -6.45 -3.42
C SER A 220 -12.18 -6.39 -2.09
N LEU A 221 -12.90 -6.25 -0.98
CA LEU A 221 -12.30 -6.48 0.34
C LEU A 221 -12.14 -7.98 0.60
N LEU A 222 -11.14 -8.32 1.42
CA LEU A 222 -10.82 -9.70 1.81
C LEU A 222 -10.41 -10.60 0.64
N TYR A 223 -9.89 -10.00 -0.44
CA TYR A 223 -9.39 -10.70 -1.60
C TYR A 223 -7.86 -10.67 -1.63
N GLY A 224 -7.24 -11.83 -1.85
CA GLY A 224 -5.79 -11.90 -2.01
C GLY A 224 -5.20 -13.28 -1.80
N SER A 225 -3.98 -13.46 -2.32
CA SER A 225 -3.22 -14.71 -2.23
C SER A 225 -2.59 -14.96 -0.84
N LYS A 226 -2.67 -13.98 0.08
CA LYS A 226 -1.94 -13.95 1.36
C LYS A 226 -2.70 -14.58 2.55
N PHE A 227 -4.00 -14.86 2.44
CA PHE A 227 -4.85 -15.32 3.57
C PHE A 227 -4.65 -16.76 4.04
N HIS A 228 -4.12 -17.63 3.17
CA HIS A 228 -4.13 -19.07 3.40
C HIS A 228 -2.73 -19.64 3.66
N ARG A 229 -1.70 -18.80 3.55
CA ARG A 229 -0.29 -19.22 3.57
C ARG A 229 0.39 -18.72 4.83
N LEU A 230 0.96 -19.63 5.62
CA LEU A 230 1.85 -19.23 6.70
C LEU A 230 3.26 -19.03 6.12
N LYS A 231 3.53 -17.81 5.65
CA LYS A 231 4.86 -17.32 5.28
C LYS A 231 5.00 -15.86 5.69
N GLN A 232 6.22 -15.39 5.95
CA GLN A 232 6.45 -13.96 6.19
C GLN A 232 6.00 -13.15 4.97
N ALA A 233 5.22 -12.10 5.22
CA ALA A 233 4.80 -11.13 4.21
C ALA A 233 4.64 -9.74 4.87
N ARG A 234 4.70 -8.67 4.06
CA ARG A 234 4.48 -7.30 4.51
C ARG A 234 3.02 -7.11 4.97
N GLY A 235 2.05 -7.44 4.12
CA GLY A 235 0.62 -7.40 4.47
C GLY A 235 0.07 -8.74 4.95
N GLN A 236 -0.79 -8.75 5.99
CA GLN A 236 -1.39 -9.98 6.54
C GLN A 236 -2.89 -10.15 6.25
N GLN A 237 -3.63 -9.06 6.04
CA GLN A 237 -5.09 -9.08 6.14
C GLN A 237 -5.84 -8.95 4.80
N GLY A 238 -5.15 -8.83 3.66
CA GLY A 238 -5.73 -8.69 2.30
C GLY A 238 -6.90 -7.69 2.18
N ILE A 239 -6.88 -6.67 3.04
CA ILE A 239 -7.79 -5.52 3.03
C ILE A 239 -7.03 -4.25 2.57
N GLY A 240 -5.70 -4.26 2.64
CA GLY A 240 -4.86 -3.06 2.57
C GLY A 240 -5.15 -2.12 1.40
N ILE A 241 -4.89 -2.57 0.17
CA ILE A 241 -5.05 -1.68 -1.00
C ILE A 241 -6.51 -1.41 -1.33
N SER A 242 -7.39 -2.40 -1.19
CA SER A 242 -8.84 -2.23 -1.38
C SER A 242 -9.45 -1.25 -0.37
N ALA A 243 -8.91 -1.17 0.85
CA ALA A 243 -9.29 -0.16 1.83
C ALA A 243 -8.85 1.25 1.41
N ALA A 244 -7.69 1.40 0.79
CA ALA A 244 -7.26 2.68 0.22
C ALA A 244 -8.18 3.11 -0.95
N VAL A 245 -8.56 2.16 -1.82
CA VAL A 245 -9.53 2.39 -2.90
C VAL A 245 -10.89 2.79 -2.33
N LEU A 246 -11.41 2.04 -1.35
CA LEU A 246 -12.68 2.33 -0.70
C LEU A 246 -12.67 3.69 -0.01
N TYR A 247 -11.60 4.04 0.70
CA TYR A 247 -11.47 5.35 1.32
C TYR A 247 -11.44 6.47 0.27
N GLY A 248 -10.68 6.30 -0.82
CA GLY A 248 -10.66 7.24 -1.94
C GLY A 248 -12.05 7.44 -2.56
N GLN A 249 -12.75 6.34 -2.83
CA GLN A 249 -14.13 6.35 -3.35
C GLN A 249 -15.11 7.02 -2.39
N LEU A 250 -15.09 6.69 -1.10
CA LEU A 250 -16.00 7.28 -0.10
C LEU A 250 -15.73 8.78 0.12
N THR A 251 -14.49 9.24 -0.03
CA THR A 251 -14.12 10.63 0.23
C THR A 251 -14.16 11.53 -1.00
N THR A 252 -13.98 10.98 -2.20
CA THR A 252 -13.92 11.76 -3.45
C THR A 252 -14.96 11.37 -4.50
N GLY A 253 -15.59 10.20 -4.36
CA GLY A 253 -16.50 9.63 -5.35
C GLY A 253 -15.81 9.10 -6.62
N LYS A 254 -14.47 9.17 -6.71
CA LYS A 254 -13.72 8.77 -7.90
C LYS A 254 -13.26 7.32 -7.84
N PRO A 255 -13.20 6.62 -8.98
CA PRO A 255 -12.58 5.30 -9.07
C PRO A 255 -11.07 5.35 -8.85
N ALA A 256 -10.49 4.22 -8.47
CA ALA A 256 -9.03 4.04 -8.53
C ALA A 256 -8.62 3.66 -9.96
N ARG A 257 -7.58 4.30 -10.48
CA ARG A 257 -7.06 4.03 -11.82
C ARG A 257 -5.81 3.16 -11.73
N ILE A 258 -5.86 2.00 -12.37
CA ILE A 258 -4.80 0.99 -12.35
C ILE A 258 -4.30 0.80 -13.77
N THR A 259 -3.01 1.07 -14.00
CA THR A 259 -2.34 0.77 -15.27
C THR A 259 -1.34 -0.36 -15.04
N SER A 260 -1.38 -1.42 -15.85
CA SER A 260 -0.55 -2.60 -15.67
C SER A 260 -0.03 -3.12 -17.02
N ARG A 261 1.26 -3.49 -17.06
CA ARG A 261 1.87 -4.16 -18.20
C ARG A 261 2.61 -5.42 -17.73
N THR A 262 2.25 -6.56 -18.29
CA THR A 262 2.83 -7.88 -17.99
C THR A 262 4.06 -8.20 -18.83
N ASN A 263 4.15 -7.61 -20.02
CA ASN A 263 5.23 -7.84 -20.98
C ASN A 263 5.41 -6.61 -21.88
N GLU A 264 6.65 -6.33 -22.30
CA GLU A 264 6.99 -5.22 -23.20
C GLU A 264 6.27 -5.32 -24.56
N LYS A 265 5.94 -6.53 -24.99
CA LYS A 265 5.20 -6.79 -26.24
C LYS A 265 3.69 -6.58 -26.13
N GLU A 266 3.16 -6.49 -24.92
CA GLU A 266 1.74 -6.33 -24.66
C GLU A 266 1.41 -4.87 -24.34
N PRO A 267 0.26 -4.36 -24.77
CA PRO A 267 -0.17 -3.02 -24.40
C PRO A 267 -0.35 -2.91 -22.89
N ALA A 268 -0.07 -1.73 -22.32
CA ALA A 268 -0.35 -1.48 -20.92
C ALA A 268 -1.86 -1.29 -20.73
N ILE A 269 -2.50 -2.17 -19.96
CA ILE A 269 -3.94 -2.15 -19.71
C ILE A 269 -4.23 -1.13 -18.62
N CYS A 270 -5.19 -0.26 -18.86
CA CYS A 270 -5.65 0.76 -17.92
C CYS A 270 -7.11 0.48 -17.53
N MET A 271 -7.39 0.32 -16.24
CA MET A 271 -8.72 0.09 -15.70
C MET A 271 -9.04 1.08 -14.59
N GLU A 272 -10.26 1.61 -14.58
CA GLU A 272 -10.80 2.36 -13.46
C GLU A 272 -11.76 1.47 -12.68
N VAL A 273 -11.44 1.21 -11.41
CA VAL A 273 -12.13 0.23 -10.56
C VAL A 273 -12.77 0.92 -9.36
N GLN A 274 -14.01 0.53 -9.06
CA GLN A 274 -14.75 0.88 -7.85
C GLN A 274 -15.17 -0.36 -7.08
N ILE A 275 -15.56 -0.17 -5.82
CA ILE A 275 -16.11 -1.20 -4.96
C ILE A 275 -17.61 -0.94 -4.83
N ASP A 276 -18.43 -1.91 -5.23
CA ASP A 276 -19.82 -1.96 -4.84
C ASP A 276 -19.87 -2.25 -3.33
N THR A 277 -20.24 -1.21 -2.57
CA THR A 277 -20.25 -1.25 -1.12
C THR A 277 -21.31 -2.15 -0.50
N LEU A 278 -22.35 -2.50 -1.27
CA LEU A 278 -23.43 -3.40 -0.85
C LEU A 278 -23.03 -4.86 -1.08
N THR A 279 -22.44 -5.16 -2.23
CA THR A 279 -22.13 -6.55 -2.62
C THR A 279 -20.67 -6.96 -2.40
N ASN A 280 -19.78 -6.02 -2.07
CA ASN A 280 -18.33 -6.21 -1.99
C ASN A 280 -17.74 -6.81 -3.28
N LYS A 281 -18.24 -6.34 -4.42
CA LYS A 281 -17.78 -6.76 -5.75
C LYS A 281 -17.12 -5.60 -6.49
N PRO A 282 -16.17 -5.89 -7.37
CA PRO A 282 -15.53 -4.86 -8.17
C PRO A 282 -16.48 -4.39 -9.28
N GLU A 283 -16.51 -3.09 -9.51
CA GLU A 283 -17.17 -2.46 -10.65
C GLU A 283 -16.12 -1.79 -11.53
N ILE A 284 -16.16 -2.06 -12.84
CA ILE A 284 -15.23 -1.49 -13.82
C ILE A 284 -15.92 -0.30 -14.48
N VAL A 285 -15.42 0.90 -14.22
CA VAL A 285 -15.95 2.15 -14.77
C VAL A 285 -15.37 2.45 -16.14
N PHE A 286 -14.10 2.08 -16.35
CA PHE A 286 -13.39 2.27 -17.60
C PHE A 286 -12.38 1.14 -17.82
N GLU A 287 -12.21 0.76 -19.09
CA GLU A 287 -11.17 -0.15 -19.55
C GLU A 287 -10.58 0.39 -20.85
N GLY A 288 -9.26 0.42 -20.95
CA GLY A 288 -8.55 0.84 -22.16
C GLY A 288 -7.06 0.51 -22.11
N VAL A 289 -6.30 1.13 -23.00
CA VAL A 289 -4.85 1.00 -23.09
C VAL A 289 -4.18 2.34 -22.77
N ASP A 290 -3.06 2.31 -22.04
CA ASP A 290 -2.22 3.47 -21.78
C ASP A 290 -0.92 3.39 -22.60
N GLU A 291 -0.88 4.10 -23.72
CA GLU A 291 0.30 4.18 -24.60
C GLU A 291 1.48 4.93 -23.95
N HIS A 292 1.24 5.69 -22.88
CA HIS A 292 2.27 6.49 -22.21
C HIS A 292 2.93 5.74 -21.05
N PHE A 293 2.59 4.47 -20.82
CA PHE A 293 3.21 3.64 -19.79
C PHE A 293 4.63 3.22 -20.21
N LYS A 294 5.63 3.82 -19.55
CA LYS A 294 7.04 3.69 -19.95
C LYS A 294 7.68 2.36 -19.53
N GLN A 295 7.23 1.75 -18.42
CA GLN A 295 7.91 0.60 -17.80
C GLN A 295 7.64 -0.70 -18.53
N LYS A 296 8.66 -1.41 -19.03
CA LYS A 296 8.53 -2.65 -19.82
C LYS A 296 7.55 -3.67 -19.23
N HIS A 297 7.57 -3.79 -17.91
CA HIS A 297 6.60 -4.48 -17.10
C HIS A 297 6.43 -3.70 -15.79
N GLY A 298 5.27 -3.82 -15.15
CA GLY A 298 5.01 -3.15 -13.89
C GLY A 298 3.55 -2.79 -13.68
N THR A 299 3.27 -2.18 -12.54
CA THR A 299 1.94 -1.68 -12.20
C THR A 299 2.02 -0.26 -11.67
N ARG A 300 1.07 0.56 -12.08
CA ARG A 300 0.79 1.90 -11.60
C ARG A 300 -0.57 1.90 -10.93
N VAL A 301 -0.62 2.37 -9.69
CA VAL A 301 -1.84 2.53 -8.89
C VAL A 301 -2.03 4.02 -8.61
N GLU A 302 -3.16 4.57 -9.07
CA GLU A 302 -3.57 5.94 -8.83
C GLU A 302 -4.85 5.98 -8.01
N ILE A 303 -4.81 6.67 -6.86
CA ILE A 303 -5.96 6.83 -5.97
C ILE A 303 -6.08 8.31 -5.61
N GLU A 304 -7.26 8.88 -5.84
CA GLU A 304 -7.61 10.21 -5.33
C GLU A 304 -8.35 10.06 -4.00
N LEU A 305 -7.91 10.75 -2.96
CA LEU A 305 -8.44 10.61 -1.61
C LEU A 305 -8.36 11.91 -0.81
N GLU A 306 -9.23 12.05 0.19
CA GLU A 306 -9.10 13.14 1.17
C GLU A 306 -8.00 12.87 2.20
N GLY A 307 -7.01 13.75 2.28
CA GLY A 307 -5.85 13.58 3.15
C GLY A 307 -5.08 14.87 3.38
N THR A 308 -4.01 14.79 4.15
CA THR A 308 -3.09 15.91 4.38
C THR A 308 -1.67 15.41 4.19
N TYR A 309 -0.96 16.00 3.23
CA TYR A 309 0.45 15.67 3.05
C TYR A 309 1.26 16.15 4.25
N SER A 310 2.11 15.26 4.77
CA SER A 310 2.99 15.56 5.89
C SER A 310 4.38 15.00 5.66
N ILE A 311 5.36 15.51 6.40
CA ILE A 311 6.74 15.01 6.40
C ILE A 311 6.85 13.52 6.74
N ASN A 312 5.81 12.93 7.35
CA ASN A 312 5.78 11.51 7.69
C ASN A 312 5.78 10.60 6.46
N VAL A 313 5.33 11.08 5.29
CA VAL A 313 5.45 10.33 4.02
C VAL A 313 6.92 10.11 3.66
N ALA A 314 7.72 11.17 3.62
CA ALA A 314 9.14 11.08 3.33
C ALA A 314 9.89 10.27 4.42
N LYS A 315 9.54 10.46 5.70
CA LYS A 315 10.12 9.67 6.80
C LYS A 315 9.80 8.18 6.68
N PHE A 316 8.57 7.83 6.30
CA PHE A 316 8.17 6.45 6.08
C PHE A 316 8.96 5.83 4.94
N LEU A 317 9.00 6.46 3.76
CA LEU A 317 9.73 5.92 2.60
C LEU A 317 11.25 5.80 2.87
N LYS A 318 11.82 6.77 3.60
CA LYS A 318 13.21 6.68 4.08
C LYS A 318 13.42 5.48 5.01
N ARG A 319 12.51 5.23 5.94
CA ARG A 319 12.60 4.04 6.82
C ARG A 319 12.41 2.76 6.01
N THR A 320 11.55 2.77 5.00
CA THR A 320 11.33 1.65 4.08
C THR A 320 12.59 1.32 3.28
N SER A 321 13.37 2.32 2.82
CA SER A 321 14.65 2.05 2.11
C SER A 321 15.69 1.38 3.02
N ILE A 322 15.72 1.71 4.32
CA ILE A 322 16.64 1.09 5.30
C ILE A 322 16.40 -0.43 5.39
N VAL A 323 15.15 -0.86 5.50
CA VAL A 323 14.81 -2.29 5.64
C VAL A 323 14.65 -3.03 4.31
N ASN A 324 14.70 -2.30 3.19
CA ASN A 324 14.65 -2.83 1.84
C ASN A 324 15.87 -2.35 1.04
N PRO A 325 17.10 -2.78 1.40
CA PRO A 325 18.34 -2.25 0.84
C PRO A 325 18.50 -2.48 -0.67
N HIS A 326 17.73 -3.41 -1.24
CA HIS A 326 17.73 -3.74 -2.67
C HIS A 326 16.79 -2.86 -3.50
N ALA A 327 15.91 -2.09 -2.85
CA ALA A 327 14.93 -1.23 -3.49
C ALA A 327 15.47 0.21 -3.62
N GLN A 328 15.15 0.83 -4.75
CA GLN A 328 15.23 2.27 -4.93
C GLN A 328 13.82 2.84 -4.87
N ILE A 329 13.63 3.90 -4.09
CA ILE A 329 12.33 4.56 -3.94
C ILE A 329 12.51 6.04 -4.29
N THR A 330 11.72 6.53 -5.25
CA THR A 330 11.69 7.94 -5.64
C THR A 330 10.39 8.55 -5.17
N LEU A 331 10.46 9.58 -4.32
CA LEU A 331 9.30 10.37 -3.91
C LEU A 331 9.30 11.71 -4.66
N ILE A 332 8.21 12.01 -5.35
CA ILE A 332 7.90 13.34 -5.85
C ILE A 332 6.80 13.93 -4.97
N THR A 333 7.15 14.96 -4.23
CA THR A 333 6.25 15.61 -3.26
C THR A 333 5.23 16.52 -3.96
N PRO A 334 4.20 17.01 -3.25
CA PRO A 334 3.20 17.92 -3.83
C PRO A 334 3.75 19.26 -4.31
N ASP A 335 4.90 19.70 -3.79
CA ASP A 335 5.64 20.87 -4.26
C ASP A 335 6.63 20.56 -5.41
N GLY A 336 6.64 19.32 -5.91
CA GLY A 336 7.48 18.88 -7.03
C GLY A 336 8.92 18.57 -6.63
N LYS A 337 9.26 18.55 -5.34
CA LYS A 337 10.60 18.14 -4.89
C LYS A 337 10.77 16.64 -5.06
N LYS A 338 11.91 16.27 -5.65
CA LYS A 338 12.29 14.87 -5.87
C LYS A 338 13.24 14.42 -4.77
N HIS A 339 12.84 13.40 -4.02
CA HIS A 339 13.69 12.68 -3.06
C HIS A 339 13.97 11.29 -3.60
N VAL A 340 15.24 10.93 -3.73
CA VAL A 340 15.65 9.61 -4.22
C VAL A 340 16.34 8.86 -3.09
N PHE A 341 15.71 7.80 -2.61
CA PHE A 341 16.27 6.84 -1.66
C PHE A 341 16.91 5.70 -2.46
N ARG A 342 18.23 5.75 -2.59
CA ARG A 342 18.98 4.83 -3.45
C ARG A 342 19.15 3.46 -2.79
N ARG A 343 19.11 2.40 -3.60
CA ARG A 343 19.45 1.06 -3.14
C ARG A 343 20.91 0.98 -2.71
N THR A 344 21.18 0.17 -1.69
CA THR A 344 22.51 -0.09 -1.12
C THR A 344 23.00 -1.51 -1.38
N SER A 345 22.11 -2.37 -1.88
CA SER A 345 22.38 -3.76 -2.23
C SER A 345 21.77 -4.07 -3.60
N THR A 346 22.35 -5.03 -4.31
CA THR A 346 21.77 -5.67 -5.50
C THR A 346 21.30 -7.10 -5.20
N LYS A 347 21.45 -7.55 -3.96
CA LYS A 347 21.06 -8.87 -3.51
C LYS A 347 19.63 -8.85 -2.98
N PHE A 348 18.76 -9.63 -3.61
CA PHE A 348 17.40 -9.86 -3.11
C PHE A 348 17.40 -10.64 -1.79
N PRO A 349 16.41 -10.40 -0.93
CA PRO A 349 16.19 -11.23 0.25
C PRO A 349 15.79 -12.65 -0.14
N LYS A 350 16.01 -13.60 0.77
CA LYS A 350 15.59 -14.99 0.56
C LYS A 350 14.06 -15.05 0.51
N GLU A 351 13.49 -15.74 -0.46
CA GLU A 351 12.04 -15.95 -0.51
C GLU A 351 11.58 -16.79 0.70
N PRO A 352 10.60 -16.30 1.48
CA PRO A 352 10.02 -17.07 2.56
C PRO A 352 9.17 -18.21 1.98
N LYS A 353 9.39 -19.41 2.49
CA LYS A 353 8.62 -20.59 2.08
C LYS A 353 7.34 -20.72 2.89
N GLU A 354 6.28 -21.18 2.24
CA GLU A 354 5.04 -21.51 2.93
C GLU A 354 5.25 -22.74 3.82
N ILE A 355 4.83 -22.62 5.08
CA ILE A 355 4.81 -23.73 6.04
C ILE A 355 3.38 -24.10 6.41
N LYS A 356 3.21 -25.33 6.87
CA LYS A 356 1.95 -25.79 7.45
C LYS A 356 1.83 -25.34 8.91
N PRO A 357 0.60 -25.14 9.42
CA PRO A 357 0.37 -24.80 10.81
C PRO A 357 1.05 -25.79 11.77
N HIS A 358 1.62 -25.29 12.86
CA HIS A 358 2.19 -26.13 13.90
C HIS A 358 1.15 -26.46 14.97
N PRO A 359 1.06 -27.70 15.48
CA PRO A 359 0.03 -28.11 16.44
C PRO A 359 -0.10 -27.23 17.70
N HIS A 360 1.02 -26.75 18.26
CA HIS A 360 1.01 -25.83 19.43
C HIS A 360 0.39 -24.45 19.16
N GLY A 361 0.26 -24.05 17.89
CA GLY A 361 -0.29 -22.76 17.49
C GLY A 361 -1.75 -22.80 17.08
N ILE A 362 -2.37 -23.98 17.11
CA ILE A 362 -3.73 -24.17 16.62
C ILE A 362 -4.73 -23.89 17.73
N GLU A 363 -5.78 -23.15 17.38
CA GLU A 363 -6.95 -22.89 18.22
C GLU A 363 -8.15 -23.70 17.74
N MET A 364 -9.15 -23.85 18.62
CA MET A 364 -10.33 -24.70 18.39
C MET A 364 -11.08 -24.33 17.10
N GLY A 365 -11.32 -23.03 16.87
CA GLY A 365 -12.03 -22.58 15.67
C GLY A 365 -11.29 -22.92 14.38
N ILE A 366 -9.96 -22.80 14.39
CA ILE A 366 -9.11 -23.15 13.24
C ILE A 366 -9.13 -24.66 13.02
N LEU A 367 -8.98 -25.46 14.08
CA LEU A 367 -9.04 -26.92 14.01
C LEU A 367 -10.37 -27.41 13.43
N VAL A 368 -11.50 -26.92 13.93
CA VAL A 368 -12.83 -27.29 13.45
C VAL A 368 -13.01 -26.93 11.96
N ARG A 369 -12.52 -25.76 11.55
CA ARG A 369 -12.52 -25.38 10.13
C ARG A 369 -11.70 -26.36 9.30
N MET A 370 -10.47 -26.66 9.73
CA MET A 370 -9.58 -27.60 9.04
C MET A 370 -10.19 -29.00 8.93
N LEU A 371 -10.81 -29.51 10.00
CA LEU A 371 -11.51 -30.81 10.00
C LEU A 371 -12.63 -30.86 8.96
N LYS A 372 -13.37 -29.76 8.76
CA LYS A 372 -14.44 -29.67 7.76
C LYS A 372 -13.94 -29.53 6.33
N THR A 373 -12.84 -28.80 6.11
CA THR A 373 -12.33 -28.48 4.77
C THR A 373 -11.29 -29.47 4.24
N THR A 374 -10.71 -30.32 5.08
CA THR A 374 -9.65 -31.25 4.68
C THR A 374 -10.12 -32.25 3.61
N LYS A 375 -9.17 -32.66 2.76
CA LYS A 375 -9.34 -33.75 1.78
C LYS A 375 -9.02 -35.11 2.38
N SER A 376 -8.43 -35.16 3.57
CA SER A 376 -8.04 -36.39 4.26
C SER A 376 -9.27 -37.18 4.70
N ARG A 377 -9.25 -38.51 4.46
CA ARG A 377 -10.34 -39.43 4.83
C ARG A 377 -10.18 -40.04 6.24
N THR A 378 -9.00 -39.88 6.84
CA THR A 378 -8.67 -40.45 8.15
C THR A 378 -7.99 -39.42 9.03
N LEU A 379 -8.19 -39.50 10.35
CA LEU A 379 -7.52 -38.64 11.32
C LEU A 379 -5.99 -38.75 11.27
N LEU A 380 -5.46 -39.95 11.02
CA LEU A 380 -4.02 -40.15 10.87
C LEU A 380 -3.47 -39.40 9.64
N SER A 381 -4.18 -39.47 8.51
CA SER A 381 -3.79 -38.75 7.30
C SER A 381 -3.94 -37.24 7.51
N PHE A 382 -5.00 -36.80 8.17
CA PHE A 382 -5.22 -35.39 8.52
C PHE A 382 -4.06 -34.82 9.33
N LEU A 383 -3.66 -35.50 10.42
CA LEU A 383 -2.58 -35.02 11.29
C LEU A 383 -1.23 -34.95 10.57
N THR A 384 -0.93 -35.91 9.69
CA THR A 384 0.34 -35.96 8.97
C THR A 384 0.39 -35.04 7.75
N SER A 385 -0.76 -34.79 7.11
CA SER A 385 -0.83 -33.97 5.90
C SER A 385 -1.08 -32.49 6.16
N GLU A 386 -1.79 -32.10 7.21
CA GLU A 386 -2.21 -30.71 7.42
C GLU A 386 -1.30 -29.94 8.39
N PHE A 387 -0.48 -30.61 9.20
CA PHE A 387 0.38 -29.97 10.20
C PHE A 387 1.87 -30.13 9.90
N SER A 388 2.65 -29.14 10.32
CA SER A 388 4.11 -29.21 10.26
C SER A 388 4.67 -30.06 11.39
N ARG A 389 5.75 -30.81 11.10
CA ARG A 389 6.51 -31.63 12.06
C ARG A 389 5.72 -32.75 12.74
N VAL A 390 4.59 -33.17 12.16
CA VAL A 390 3.81 -34.33 12.62
C VAL A 390 4.08 -35.53 11.71
N GLY A 391 4.88 -36.48 12.20
CA GLY A 391 5.09 -37.77 11.54
C GLY A 391 4.01 -38.79 11.92
N ALA A 392 4.02 -39.96 11.26
CA ALA A 392 3.05 -41.03 11.54
C ALA A 392 3.07 -41.49 13.01
N ASN A 393 4.26 -41.61 13.61
CA ASN A 393 4.42 -42.03 15.02
C ASN A 393 3.88 -40.97 15.99
N SER A 394 4.24 -39.70 15.80
CA SER A 394 3.73 -38.60 16.61
C SER A 394 2.21 -38.43 16.46
N ALA A 395 1.67 -38.60 15.25
CA ALA A 395 0.23 -38.56 15.01
C ALA A 395 -0.50 -39.68 15.75
N LYS A 396 0.01 -40.92 15.73
CA LYS A 396 -0.56 -42.04 16.50
C LYS A 396 -0.56 -41.72 18.00
N HIS A 397 0.55 -41.22 18.54
CA HIS A 397 0.65 -40.86 19.94
C HIS A 397 -0.34 -39.75 20.36
N ILE A 398 -0.52 -38.73 19.51
CA ILE A 398 -1.53 -37.67 19.71
C ILE A 398 -2.94 -38.27 19.76
N LEU A 399 -3.27 -39.19 18.84
CA LEU A 399 -4.59 -39.82 18.76
C LEU A 399 -4.86 -40.76 19.94
N GLU A 400 -3.86 -41.54 20.37
CA GLU A 400 -3.93 -42.39 21.56
C GLU A 400 -4.24 -41.56 22.81
N LYS A 401 -3.52 -40.44 22.98
CA LYS A 401 -3.72 -39.51 24.09
C LYS A 401 -5.10 -38.84 24.05
N ALA A 402 -5.60 -38.54 22.85
CA ALA A 402 -6.95 -38.02 22.64
C ALA A 402 -8.05 -39.11 22.72
N LYS A 403 -7.68 -40.40 22.84
CA LYS A 403 -8.59 -41.56 22.79
C LYS A 403 -9.41 -41.63 21.49
N LEU A 404 -8.81 -41.25 20.36
CA LEU A 404 -9.44 -41.26 19.03
C LEU A 404 -8.85 -42.34 18.14
N LYS A 405 -9.69 -42.99 17.33
CA LYS A 405 -9.22 -44.04 16.42
C LYS A 405 -8.58 -43.42 15.17
N PRO A 406 -7.41 -43.93 14.69
CA PRO A 406 -6.70 -43.39 13.53
C PRO A 406 -7.49 -43.34 12.21
N ASN A 407 -8.44 -44.26 12.04
CA ASN A 407 -9.25 -44.43 10.84
C ASN A 407 -10.57 -43.63 10.87
N MET A 408 -10.85 -42.87 11.93
CA MET A 408 -12.04 -42.02 11.97
C MET A 408 -11.98 -40.94 10.90
N ASP A 409 -13.14 -40.61 10.34
CA ASP A 409 -13.29 -39.49 9.40
C ASP A 409 -13.11 -38.16 10.16
N PRO A 410 -12.16 -37.29 9.75
CA PRO A 410 -11.99 -35.97 10.33
C PRO A 410 -13.29 -35.13 10.41
N LYS A 411 -14.20 -35.32 9.45
CA LYS A 411 -15.44 -34.51 9.35
C LYS A 411 -16.53 -34.92 10.33
N SER A 412 -16.46 -36.12 10.90
CA SER A 412 -17.47 -36.65 11.81
C SER A 412 -17.17 -36.39 13.29
N LEU A 413 -16.05 -35.72 13.60
CA LEU A 413 -15.66 -35.45 14.99
C LEU A 413 -16.64 -34.52 15.70
N THR A 414 -17.03 -34.90 16.92
CA THR A 414 -17.81 -34.03 17.80
C THR A 414 -16.94 -32.91 18.38
N ARG A 415 -17.59 -31.90 18.97
CA ARG A 415 -16.87 -30.78 19.59
C ARG A 415 -16.04 -31.23 20.80
N GLU A 416 -16.52 -32.20 21.56
CA GLU A 416 -15.78 -32.79 22.69
C GLU A 416 -14.54 -33.54 22.20
N GLN A 417 -14.67 -34.30 21.11
CA GLN A 417 -13.55 -35.03 20.51
C GLN A 417 -12.50 -34.07 19.92
N ALA A 418 -12.93 -32.98 19.28
CA ALA A 418 -12.03 -31.93 18.82
C ALA A 418 -11.31 -31.23 19.99
N ASN A 419 -11.97 -31.04 21.13
CA ASN A 419 -11.37 -30.50 22.35
C ASN A 419 -10.33 -31.46 22.95
N ALA A 420 -10.58 -32.76 22.93
CA ALA A 420 -9.60 -33.76 23.35
C ALA A 420 -8.37 -33.75 22.42
N LEU A 421 -8.61 -33.67 21.11
CA LEU A 421 -7.56 -33.63 20.09
C LEU A 421 -6.66 -32.40 20.23
N ILE A 422 -7.22 -31.20 20.38
CA ILE A 422 -6.43 -29.97 20.50
C ILE A 422 -5.56 -29.97 21.76
N LYS A 423 -6.10 -30.48 22.89
CA LYS A 423 -5.34 -30.60 24.13
C LYS A 423 -4.18 -31.58 23.97
N ALA A 424 -4.42 -32.73 23.34
CA ALA A 424 -3.37 -33.70 23.03
C ALA A 424 -2.30 -33.12 22.09
N MET A 425 -2.70 -32.29 21.12
CA MET A 425 -1.78 -31.59 20.20
C MET A 425 -0.89 -30.57 20.92
N HIS A 426 -1.42 -29.81 21.88
CA HIS A 426 -0.66 -28.83 22.66
C HIS A 426 0.35 -29.49 23.61
N GLU A 427 -0.01 -30.64 24.19
CA GLU A 427 0.85 -31.39 25.11
C GLU A 427 1.84 -32.32 24.39
N ALA A 428 1.77 -32.45 23.06
CA ALA A 428 2.66 -33.30 22.28
C ALA A 428 4.08 -32.71 22.21
N ASN A 429 5.08 -33.56 22.44
CA ASN A 429 6.48 -33.18 22.27
C ASN A 429 6.87 -33.25 20.78
N LEU A 430 6.82 -32.10 20.10
CA LEU A 430 7.09 -31.99 18.67
C LEU A 430 8.33 -31.13 18.43
N SER A 431 9.03 -31.43 17.33
CA SER A 431 10.16 -30.60 16.88
C SER A 431 9.68 -29.20 16.47
N ARG A 432 10.57 -28.21 16.64
CA ARG A 432 10.26 -26.82 16.27
C ARG A 432 9.84 -26.71 14.79
N PRO A 433 8.86 -25.84 14.48
CA PRO A 433 8.46 -25.57 13.10
C PRO A 433 9.64 -25.08 12.24
N PRO A 434 9.62 -25.33 10.92
CA PRO A 434 10.63 -24.83 10.01
C PRO A 434 10.73 -23.30 10.04
N THR A 435 11.96 -22.77 9.99
CA THR A 435 12.25 -21.32 10.03
C THR A 435 12.49 -20.73 8.65
N ASP A 436 12.40 -21.54 7.59
CA ASP A 436 12.51 -21.13 6.20
C ASP A 436 11.30 -20.32 5.70
N CYS A 437 10.26 -20.19 6.53
CA CYS A 437 9.17 -19.24 6.34
C CYS A 437 9.54 -17.79 6.64
N LEU A 438 10.75 -17.55 7.17
CA LEU A 438 11.29 -16.22 7.47
C LEU A 438 12.24 -15.74 6.36
N SER A 439 12.23 -14.43 6.17
CA SER A 439 13.03 -13.65 5.24
C SER A 439 13.64 -12.46 6.00
N PRO A 440 14.72 -12.70 6.78
CA PRO A 440 15.42 -11.63 7.47
C PRO A 440 16.12 -10.68 6.47
N ILE A 441 16.39 -9.46 6.90
CA ILE A 441 17.14 -8.46 6.13
C ILE A 441 18.62 -8.89 6.05
N GLY A 442 19.15 -9.37 7.18
CA GLY A 442 20.55 -9.73 7.37
C GLY A 442 21.36 -8.58 7.97
N ALA A 443 22.17 -8.90 8.98
CA ALA A 443 23.01 -7.93 9.69
C ALA A 443 23.86 -7.06 8.76
N GLU A 444 24.55 -7.64 7.79
CA GLU A 444 25.39 -6.91 6.83
C GLU A 444 24.59 -5.96 5.93
N ALA A 445 23.43 -6.40 5.44
CA ALA A 445 22.60 -5.58 4.56
C ALA A 445 21.99 -4.41 5.34
N LEU A 446 21.55 -4.65 6.58
CA LEU A 446 21.07 -3.63 7.50
C LEU A 446 22.17 -2.63 7.87
N LYS A 447 23.40 -3.09 8.11
CA LYS A 447 24.54 -2.21 8.43
C LYS A 447 24.80 -1.23 7.29
N LYS A 448 24.85 -1.73 6.05
CA LYS A 448 25.06 -0.93 4.84
C LYS A 448 23.95 0.09 4.62
N SER A 449 22.69 -0.30 4.81
CA SER A 449 21.57 0.61 4.61
C SER A 449 21.49 1.71 5.66
N VAL A 450 21.73 1.36 6.93
CA VAL A 450 21.80 2.34 8.02
C VAL A 450 22.95 3.33 7.79
N TYR A 451 24.12 2.84 7.36
CA TYR A 451 25.26 3.70 7.07
C TYR A 451 24.96 4.68 5.93
N ALA A 452 24.42 4.19 4.81
CA ALA A 452 24.11 5.03 3.65
C ALA A 452 23.04 6.09 3.93
N GLU A 453 22.06 5.77 4.77
CA GLU A 453 20.90 6.65 5.00
C GLU A 453 21.10 7.63 6.16
N LEU A 454 21.88 7.27 7.17
CA LEU A 454 22.11 8.10 8.36
C LEU A 454 23.50 8.74 8.42
N ASN A 455 24.47 8.26 7.63
CA ASN A 455 25.89 8.65 7.70
C ASN A 455 26.41 8.82 9.15
N PRO A 456 26.32 7.77 9.98
CA PRO A 456 26.80 7.81 11.36
C PRO A 456 28.30 7.52 11.43
N GLU A 457 28.93 7.86 12.55
CA GLU A 457 30.33 7.51 12.83
C GLU A 457 30.49 6.03 13.16
N PHE A 458 29.49 5.44 13.81
CA PHE A 458 29.50 4.04 14.24
C PHE A 458 28.19 3.34 13.92
N VAL A 459 28.26 2.11 13.40
CA VAL A 459 27.10 1.22 13.21
C VAL A 459 27.47 -0.21 13.60
N VAL A 460 26.64 -0.80 14.46
CA VAL A 460 26.66 -2.23 14.77
C VAL A 460 25.28 -2.82 14.49
N THR A 461 25.24 -4.00 13.88
CA THR A 461 24.01 -4.75 13.64
C THR A 461 24.20 -6.19 14.07
N THR A 462 23.13 -6.81 14.55
CA THR A 462 23.10 -8.21 14.94
C THR A 462 21.77 -8.85 14.57
N LYS A 463 21.80 -10.17 14.44
CA LYS A 463 20.61 -11.00 14.24
C LYS A 463 20.61 -12.10 15.30
N ARG A 464 19.44 -12.38 15.88
CA ARG A 464 19.25 -13.53 16.77
C ARG A 464 18.93 -14.78 15.96
N GLU A 465 19.14 -15.95 16.53
CA GLU A 465 18.60 -17.19 15.97
C GLU A 465 17.06 -17.16 15.99
N PRO A 466 16.37 -17.72 14.96
CA PRO A 466 14.91 -17.78 14.95
C PRO A 466 14.36 -18.53 16.15
N ASN A 467 13.26 -18.03 16.70
CA ASN A 467 12.52 -18.65 17.80
C ASN A 467 11.05 -18.84 17.41
N VAL A 468 10.25 -19.49 18.27
CA VAL A 468 8.87 -19.86 17.97
C VAL A 468 7.97 -19.40 19.11
N TYR A 469 6.91 -18.68 18.76
CA TYR A 469 5.87 -18.25 19.70
C TYR A 469 4.52 -18.74 19.21
N ARG A 470 3.79 -19.51 20.03
CA ARG A 470 2.49 -20.13 19.67
C ARG A 470 2.54 -20.80 18.28
N GLY A 471 3.57 -21.59 18.02
CA GLY A 471 3.74 -22.29 16.74
C GLY A 471 4.13 -21.41 15.54
N ILE A 472 4.32 -20.10 15.73
CA ILE A 472 4.72 -19.14 14.69
C ILE A 472 6.21 -18.82 14.85
N PRO A 473 7.06 -19.17 13.88
CA PRO A 473 8.46 -18.75 13.87
C PRO A 473 8.58 -17.22 13.77
N PHE A 474 9.54 -16.63 14.49
CA PHE A 474 9.93 -15.24 14.39
C PHE A 474 11.44 -15.07 14.59
N GLN A 475 11.98 -13.95 14.12
CA GLN A 475 13.40 -13.61 14.29
C GLN A 475 13.53 -12.11 14.57
N VAL A 476 14.50 -11.74 15.41
CA VAL A 476 14.76 -10.35 15.78
C VAL A 476 16.13 -9.93 15.25
N GLU A 477 16.15 -8.78 14.59
CA GLU A 477 17.36 -8.10 14.11
C GLU A 477 17.42 -6.72 14.75
N VAL A 478 18.61 -6.32 15.21
CA VAL A 478 18.82 -5.04 15.91
C VAL A 478 20.00 -4.32 15.27
N GLY A 479 19.88 -3.00 15.12
CA GLY A 479 20.95 -2.13 14.68
C GLY A 479 21.05 -0.89 15.55
N ILE A 480 22.26 -0.50 15.93
CA ILE A 480 22.57 0.71 16.67
C ILE A 480 23.50 1.56 15.81
N ALA A 481 23.17 2.84 15.69
CA ALA A 481 23.97 3.84 14.98
C ALA A 481 24.22 5.05 15.89
N TYR A 482 25.44 5.59 15.86
CA TYR A 482 25.88 6.68 16.72
C TYR A 482 26.76 7.69 15.96
N GLY A 483 26.66 8.98 16.33
CA GLY A 483 27.45 10.07 15.77
C GLY A 483 27.03 10.53 14.36
N GLY A 484 27.86 11.39 13.74
CA GLY A 484 27.67 11.89 12.39
C GLY A 484 26.44 12.79 12.23
N ASN A 485 25.58 12.50 11.25
CA ASN A 485 24.38 13.31 10.97
C ASN A 485 23.18 13.03 11.91
N ILE A 486 23.38 12.23 12.95
CA ILE A 486 22.37 11.95 13.96
C ILE A 486 22.34 13.13 14.94
N LYS A 487 21.21 13.83 15.01
CA LYS A 487 21.03 14.97 15.93
C LYS A 487 21.31 14.56 17.38
N GLU A 488 22.07 15.39 18.07
CA GLU A 488 22.33 15.27 19.51
C GLU A 488 21.04 15.48 20.34
N GLY A 489 20.99 14.86 21.52
CA GLY A 489 19.97 15.12 22.55
C GLY A 489 18.98 13.98 22.81
N GLU A 490 18.62 13.15 21.81
CA GLU A 490 17.67 12.04 22.02
C GLU A 490 17.97 10.80 21.19
N ALA A 491 17.95 9.63 21.85
CA ALA A 491 18.03 8.33 21.18
C ALA A 491 16.74 8.08 20.37
N ARG A 492 16.89 7.91 19.05
CA ARG A 492 15.75 7.72 18.14
C ARG A 492 15.50 6.25 17.88
N LEU A 493 14.42 5.71 18.45
CA LEU A 493 14.01 4.33 18.19
C LEU A 493 13.27 4.20 16.84
N LEU A 494 13.81 3.39 15.94
CA LEU A 494 13.17 2.99 14.68
C LEU A 494 12.66 1.56 14.83
N ARG A 495 11.34 1.37 14.70
CA ARG A 495 10.67 0.08 14.88
C ARG A 495 10.23 -0.48 13.55
N PHE A 496 10.41 -1.79 13.38
CA PHE A 496 10.06 -2.49 12.15
C PHE A 496 9.40 -3.83 12.46
N ALA A 497 8.43 -4.21 11.64
CA ALA A 497 7.82 -5.55 11.67
C ALA A 497 7.71 -6.05 10.23
N ASN A 498 8.18 -7.27 9.95
CA ASN A 498 8.14 -7.87 8.60
C ASN A 498 8.63 -6.95 7.47
N LYS A 499 9.73 -6.20 7.70
CA LYS A 499 10.30 -5.19 6.77
C LYS A 499 9.40 -3.97 6.50
N ILE A 500 8.43 -3.71 7.38
CA ILE A 500 7.59 -2.50 7.36
C ILE A 500 7.97 -1.59 8.53
N PRO A 501 8.19 -0.29 8.30
CA PRO A 501 8.35 0.69 9.37
C PRO A 501 7.05 0.90 10.18
N LEU A 502 7.17 0.85 11.51
CA LEU A 502 6.07 1.20 12.42
C LEU A 502 6.14 2.70 12.75
N MET A 503 5.17 3.46 12.25
CA MET A 503 5.15 4.94 12.38
C MET A 503 4.36 5.43 13.60
N TRP A 504 3.39 4.65 14.09
CA TRP A 504 2.43 5.05 15.11
C TRP A 504 2.54 4.18 16.37
N ASP A 505 1.88 4.61 17.45
CA ASP A 505 1.70 3.85 18.70
C ASP A 505 3.03 3.31 19.28
N ALA A 506 3.98 4.22 19.47
CA ALA A 506 5.29 3.87 20.02
C ALA A 506 5.21 3.43 21.49
N SER A 507 4.45 4.13 22.33
CA SER A 507 4.35 3.84 23.76
C SER A 507 3.76 2.47 24.08
N ALA A 508 2.81 1.99 23.28
CA ALA A 508 2.18 0.68 23.46
C ALA A 508 2.98 -0.49 22.85
N CYS A 509 4.12 -0.22 22.21
CA CYS A 509 4.84 -1.22 21.44
C CYS A 509 5.82 -2.01 22.32
N ALA A 510 5.78 -3.34 22.22
CA ALA A 510 6.72 -4.23 22.88
C ALA A 510 8.20 -3.93 22.56
N ILE A 511 8.50 -3.40 21.36
CA ILE A 511 9.87 -3.00 20.98
C ILE A 511 10.32 -1.74 21.72
N THR A 512 9.40 -0.86 22.12
CA THR A 512 9.72 0.36 22.88
C THR A 512 9.88 0.08 24.36
N ASN A 513 9.11 -0.89 24.88
CA ASN A 513 9.16 -1.28 26.28
C ASN A 513 10.39 -2.15 26.63
N ALA A 514 10.91 -2.86 25.63
CA ALA A 514 12.16 -3.61 25.71
C ALA A 514 13.35 -2.68 25.47
#